data_AF-A0AAJ2X4S4-F1
#
_entry.id   AF-A0AAJ2X4S4-F1
#
_cell.length_a   1.000
_cell.length_b   1.000
_cell.length_c   1.000
_cell.angle_alpha   90.00
_cell.angle_beta   90.00
_cell.angle_gamma   90.00
#
_symmetry.space_group_name_H-M   'P 1'
#
loop_
_entity.id
_entity.type
_entity.pdbx_description
1 polymer ?
#
loop_
_entity_poly.entity_id
_entity_poly.type
_entity_poly.pdbx_seq_one_letter_code
_entity_poly.pdbx_strand_id
1 'polypeptide(L)'
;MKGNLIRWPSIFLWPPMLVSCGITYWSYELPSSYLAGLWVLGFAASLTLLMDALLGTRLPSVQQFRLQRYAGTRESFLVMALAAGVAVFCLLDVALFPIPLFSDPSSYATLSPLRSHVRHISNMCWILPPIALLCVRHRGLRTAMVLVGFVFPIVVIDRNRIFAGLFSFVVVLLLRRDPARQLPWKRIALLVMAGGAVFSVLGALRSGSLATVALPFSAFYRAMPQGVQWLLLYISAGPYNFGAILAKGYVNASFLINQLVPLSGSIATAGTSIPLDAPNINVGTEFFPFLMAWGAPGALVALLALYAALLWSVRRLNASLSIFHVLIFLRIAYACLMSPFAPQAFTWTNFAFIGLCLGLHACTLLLPNRRALPVASA
;
A
#
# COMPACT_ATOMS: atom_id res chain seq x y z
N MET A 1 11.54 -30.78 4.89
CA MET A 1 10.82 -29.61 4.34
C MET A 1 11.78 -28.44 4.11
N LYS A 2 12.41 -28.32 2.92
CA LYS A 2 13.10 -27.06 2.52
C LYS A 2 12.04 -26.08 1.98
N GLY A 3 11.12 -25.66 2.86
CA GLY A 3 10.04 -24.76 2.51
C GLY A 3 10.58 -23.34 2.38
N ASN A 4 10.62 -22.81 1.16
CA ASN A 4 11.04 -21.44 0.92
C ASN A 4 9.95 -20.47 1.41
N LEU A 5 9.99 -20.10 2.70
CA LEU A 5 9.06 -19.18 3.38
C LEU A 5 8.84 -17.87 2.61
N ILE A 6 9.80 -17.48 1.78
CA ILE A 6 9.76 -16.27 0.94
C ILE A 6 8.60 -16.29 -0.09
N ARG A 7 8.07 -17.49 -0.42
CA ARG A 7 6.95 -17.64 -1.38
C ARG A 7 5.56 -17.64 -0.73
N TRP A 8 5.49 -17.43 0.58
CA TRP A 8 4.24 -17.46 1.34
C TRP A 8 3.53 -16.11 1.19
N PRO A 9 2.25 -16.07 0.78
CA PRO A 9 1.43 -14.86 0.73
C PRO A 9 1.52 -14.02 2.02
N SER A 10 1.43 -14.65 3.19
CA SER A 10 1.50 -13.99 4.51
C SER A 10 2.75 -13.13 4.74
N ILE A 11 3.83 -13.28 3.96
CA ILE A 11 5.04 -12.44 4.09
C ILE A 11 4.75 -10.93 3.90
N PHE A 12 3.66 -10.58 3.20
CA PHE A 12 3.25 -9.19 3.02
C PHE A 12 2.39 -8.63 4.15
N LEU A 13 1.93 -9.46 5.08
CA LEU A 13 1.02 -9.05 6.16
C LEU A 13 1.62 -9.33 7.54
N TRP A 14 2.15 -10.54 7.75
CA TRP A 14 2.61 -11.02 9.04
C TRP A 14 3.83 -10.23 9.59
N PRO A 15 4.96 -10.12 8.87
CA PRO A 15 6.11 -9.38 9.39
C PRO A 15 5.82 -7.89 9.64
N PRO A 16 5.18 -7.14 8.72
CA PRO A 16 4.85 -5.73 8.96
C PRO A 16 3.99 -5.52 10.20
N MET A 17 3.00 -6.38 10.43
CA MET A 17 2.15 -6.30 11.62
C MET A 17 2.94 -6.57 12.91
N LEU A 18 3.74 -7.64 12.94
CA LEU A 18 4.56 -7.94 14.13
C LEU A 18 5.61 -6.88 14.41
N VAL A 19 6.28 -6.37 13.37
CA VAL A 19 7.27 -5.29 13.51
C VAL A 19 6.60 -4.03 14.02
N SER A 20 5.41 -3.68 13.52
CA SER A 20 4.65 -2.52 13.98
C SER A 20 4.18 -2.67 15.43
N CYS A 21 3.63 -3.83 15.83
CA CYS A 21 3.28 -4.12 17.22
C CYS A 21 4.50 -4.09 18.14
N GLY A 22 5.62 -4.67 17.72
CA GLY A 22 6.88 -4.65 18.45
C GLY A 22 7.38 -3.22 18.64
N ILE A 23 7.50 -2.44 17.57
CA ILE A 23 7.94 -1.04 17.66
C ILE A 23 6.98 -0.23 18.55
N THR A 24 5.68 -0.51 18.52
CA THR A 24 4.71 0.11 19.44
C THR A 24 5.02 -0.22 20.89
N TYR A 25 5.26 -1.48 21.22
CA TYR A 25 5.64 -1.89 22.56
C TYR A 25 6.89 -1.17 23.08
N TRP A 26 7.90 -0.94 22.23
CA TRP A 26 9.14 -0.28 22.61
C TRP A 26 9.05 1.26 22.60
N SER A 27 8.17 1.84 21.79
CA SER A 27 8.08 3.31 21.59
C SER A 27 7.21 4.01 22.62
N TYR A 28 6.32 3.29 23.29
CA TYR A 28 5.40 3.86 24.28
C TYR A 28 5.50 3.18 25.64
N GLU A 29 5.30 3.95 26.69
CA GLU A 29 4.97 3.46 28.04
C GLU A 29 3.48 3.04 28.02
N LEU A 30 3.22 1.87 27.43
CA LEU A 30 1.85 1.39 27.21
C LEU A 30 1.14 1.05 28.52
N PRO A 31 -0.09 1.53 28.73
CA PRO A 31 -0.98 0.98 29.74
C PRO A 31 -1.19 -0.52 29.52
N SER A 32 -1.24 -1.31 30.59
CA SER A 32 -1.38 -2.77 30.52
C SER A 32 -2.62 -3.21 29.74
N SER A 33 -3.71 -2.44 29.82
CA SER A 33 -4.95 -2.69 29.08
C SER A 33 -4.79 -2.57 27.55
N TYR A 34 -3.84 -1.77 27.06
CA TYR A 34 -3.66 -1.53 25.62
C TYR A 34 -2.93 -2.69 24.94
N LEU A 35 -2.18 -3.49 25.71
CA LEU A 35 -1.47 -4.68 25.22
C LEU A 35 -2.42 -5.70 24.58
N ALA A 36 -3.67 -5.78 25.03
CA ALA A 36 -4.67 -6.66 24.44
C ALA A 36 -4.84 -6.39 22.93
N GLY A 37 -4.81 -5.13 22.49
CA GLY A 37 -4.92 -4.78 21.08
C GLY A 37 -3.72 -5.27 20.26
N LEU A 38 -2.51 -5.13 20.80
CA LEU A 38 -1.28 -5.62 20.17
C LEU A 38 -1.30 -7.15 20.05
N TRP A 39 -1.79 -7.85 21.08
CA TRP A 39 -1.97 -9.31 21.04
C TRP A 39 -2.97 -9.74 20.00
N VAL A 40 -4.13 -9.07 19.90
CA VAL A 40 -5.13 -9.35 18.86
C VAL A 40 -4.52 -9.22 17.47
N LEU A 41 -3.83 -8.12 17.19
CA LEU A 41 -3.18 -7.87 15.90
C LEU A 41 -2.08 -8.91 15.60
N GLY A 42 -1.19 -9.15 16.57
CA GLY A 42 -0.06 -10.07 16.40
C GLY A 42 -0.47 -11.53 16.26
N PHE A 43 -1.45 -11.98 17.05
CA PHE A 43 -2.00 -13.33 16.97
C PHE A 43 -2.75 -13.54 15.65
N ALA A 44 -3.63 -12.61 15.27
CA ALA A 44 -4.38 -12.71 14.03
C ALA A 44 -3.45 -12.69 12.79
N ALA A 45 -2.40 -11.87 12.81
CA ALA A 45 -1.39 -11.89 11.76
C ALA A 45 -0.63 -13.23 11.73
N SER A 46 -0.29 -13.80 12.88
CA SER A 46 0.41 -15.09 12.98
C SER A 46 -0.45 -16.26 12.53
N LEU A 47 -1.78 -16.19 12.71
CA LEU A 47 -2.72 -17.18 12.17
C LEU A 47 -2.62 -17.28 10.64
N THR A 48 -2.27 -16.19 9.94
CA THR A 48 -2.10 -16.23 8.47
C THR A 48 -0.94 -17.13 8.02
N LEU A 49 0.13 -17.26 8.82
CA LEU A 49 1.20 -18.23 8.55
C LEU A 49 0.68 -19.67 8.63
N LEU A 50 -0.11 -19.98 9.67
CA LEU A 50 -0.72 -21.30 9.80
C LEU A 50 -1.64 -21.57 8.60
N MET A 51 -2.44 -20.59 8.20
CA MET A 51 -3.30 -20.71 7.02
C MET A 51 -2.48 -20.95 5.73
N ASP A 52 -1.35 -20.28 5.55
CA ASP A 52 -0.46 -20.54 4.40
C ASP A 52 0.13 -21.95 4.41
N ALA A 53 0.41 -22.51 5.59
CA ALA A 53 0.85 -23.89 5.73
C ALA A 53 -0.27 -24.89 5.35
N LEU A 54 -1.50 -24.64 5.80
CA LEU A 54 -2.66 -25.49 5.56
C LEU A 54 -3.17 -25.42 4.11
N LEU A 55 -3.26 -24.20 3.55
CA LEU A 55 -3.81 -23.98 2.21
C LEU A 55 -2.81 -24.25 1.08
N GLY A 56 -1.52 -24.39 1.40
CA GLY A 56 -0.46 -24.71 0.45
C GLY A 56 -0.28 -23.67 -0.69
N THR A 57 -0.93 -22.52 -0.61
CA THR A 57 -0.88 -21.49 -1.66
C THR A 57 0.49 -20.82 -1.64
N ARG A 58 1.13 -20.71 -2.81
CA ARG A 58 2.46 -20.12 -2.97
C ARG A 58 2.46 -19.12 -4.11
N LEU A 59 3.30 -18.09 -4.01
CA LEU A 59 3.62 -17.23 -5.14
C LEU A 59 4.21 -18.06 -6.29
N PRO A 60 3.94 -17.71 -7.56
CA PRO A 60 4.58 -18.35 -8.72
C PRO A 60 6.10 -18.31 -8.60
N SER A 61 6.77 -19.25 -9.26
CA SER A 61 8.23 -19.32 -9.17
C SER A 61 8.87 -18.11 -9.88
N VAL A 62 10.03 -17.69 -9.39
CA VAL A 62 10.84 -16.63 -10.01
C VAL A 62 11.17 -16.99 -11.48
N GLN A 63 11.37 -18.28 -11.77
CA GLN A 63 11.59 -18.76 -13.14
C GLN A 63 10.40 -18.49 -14.06
N GLN A 64 9.16 -18.76 -13.61
CA GLN A 64 7.95 -18.47 -14.38
C GLN A 64 7.83 -16.97 -14.68
N PHE A 65 8.07 -16.11 -13.68
CA PHE A 65 8.04 -14.66 -13.86
C PHE A 65 9.09 -14.12 -14.84
N ARG A 66 10.28 -14.74 -14.87
CA ARG A 66 11.37 -14.39 -15.80
C ARG A 66 11.06 -14.78 -17.23
N LEU A 67 10.48 -15.96 -17.44
CA LEU A 67 10.15 -16.48 -18.77
C LEU A 67 9.00 -15.68 -19.41
N GLN A 68 8.11 -15.11 -18.60
CA GLN A 68 6.98 -14.35 -19.09
C GLN A 68 7.42 -13.08 -19.83
N ARG A 69 6.96 -12.90 -21.08
CA ARG A 69 7.24 -11.70 -21.89
C ARG A 69 5.99 -10.85 -22.04
N TYR A 70 5.95 -9.70 -21.36
CA TYR A 70 4.84 -8.76 -21.48
C TYR A 70 4.97 -7.84 -22.70
N ALA A 71 6.19 -7.37 -23.01
CA ALA A 71 6.39 -6.39 -24.07
C ALA A 71 5.92 -6.88 -25.46
N GLY A 72 5.02 -6.11 -26.08
CA GLY A 72 4.47 -6.40 -27.41
C GLY A 72 3.36 -7.45 -27.42
N THR A 73 2.68 -7.67 -26.28
CA THR A 73 1.42 -8.44 -26.20
C THR A 73 0.21 -7.50 -26.23
N ARG A 74 -0.98 -8.06 -26.44
CA ARG A 74 -2.26 -7.32 -26.34
C ARG A 74 -2.43 -6.65 -24.97
N GLU A 75 -2.04 -7.36 -23.91
CA GLU A 75 -2.12 -6.83 -22.55
C GLU A 75 -1.18 -5.62 -22.37
N SER A 76 0.02 -5.70 -22.95
CA SER A 76 0.96 -4.59 -22.95
C SER A 76 0.44 -3.37 -23.71
N PHE A 77 -0.39 -3.54 -24.73
CA PHE A 77 -1.01 -2.41 -25.41
C PHE A 77 -1.99 -1.69 -24.49
N LEU A 78 -2.94 -2.41 -23.90
CA LEU A 78 -3.95 -1.84 -23.00
C LEU A 78 -3.33 -1.21 -21.74
N VAL A 79 -2.35 -1.88 -21.13
CA VAL A 79 -1.70 -1.35 -19.92
C VAL A 79 -0.84 -0.12 -20.21
N MET A 80 -0.28 -0.01 -21.43
CA MET A 80 0.45 1.18 -21.86
C MET A 80 -0.50 2.34 -22.16
N ALA A 81 -1.69 2.08 -22.70
CA ALA A 81 -2.74 3.08 -22.85
C ALA A 81 -3.20 3.61 -21.48
N LEU A 82 -3.40 2.71 -20.51
CA LEU A 82 -3.66 3.09 -19.12
C LEU A 82 -2.52 3.96 -18.56
N ALA A 83 -1.26 3.54 -18.71
CA ALA A 83 -0.11 4.28 -18.24
C ALA A 83 0.01 5.68 -18.86
N ALA A 84 -0.29 5.81 -20.16
CA ALA A 84 -0.35 7.10 -20.84
C ALA A 84 -1.44 8.00 -20.26
N GLY A 85 -2.65 7.45 -20.03
CA GLY A 85 -3.74 8.17 -19.36
C GLY A 85 -3.32 8.66 -17.97
N VAL A 86 -2.75 7.79 -17.14
CA VAL A 86 -2.25 8.18 -15.81
C VAL A 86 -1.19 9.27 -15.91
N ALA A 87 -0.25 9.18 -16.85
CA ALA A 87 0.78 10.19 -17.05
C ALA A 87 0.19 11.55 -17.46
N VAL A 88 -0.80 11.58 -18.35
CA VAL A 88 -1.54 12.80 -18.72
C VAL A 88 -2.20 13.41 -17.49
N PHE A 89 -2.88 12.62 -16.66
CA PHE A 89 -3.50 13.12 -15.43
C PHE A 89 -2.49 13.61 -14.39
N CYS A 90 -1.28 13.03 -14.33
CA CYS A 90 -0.20 13.57 -13.50
C CYS A 90 0.24 14.97 -13.98
N LEU A 91 0.34 15.16 -15.31
CA LEU A 91 0.66 16.47 -15.89
C LEU A 91 -0.46 17.49 -15.64
N LEU A 92 -1.72 17.09 -15.82
CA LEU A 92 -2.88 17.94 -15.55
C LEU A 92 -2.95 18.35 -14.08
N ASP A 93 -2.65 17.45 -13.14
CA ASP A 93 -2.66 17.77 -11.70
C ASP A 93 -1.63 18.87 -11.38
N VAL A 94 -0.43 18.78 -11.94
CA VAL A 94 0.65 19.76 -11.71
C VAL A 94 0.41 21.07 -12.49
N ALA A 95 -0.22 21.01 -13.66
CA ALA A 95 -0.45 22.18 -14.51
C ALA A 95 -1.69 22.99 -14.10
N LEU A 96 -2.75 22.33 -13.63
CA LEU A 96 -4.03 22.96 -13.30
C LEU A 96 -4.13 23.40 -11.84
N PHE A 97 -3.30 22.85 -10.95
CA PHE A 97 -3.39 23.11 -9.52
C PHE A 97 -2.05 23.55 -8.93
N PRO A 98 -2.07 24.39 -7.88
CA PRO A 98 -0.86 24.79 -7.19
C PRO A 98 -0.15 23.57 -6.61
N ILE A 99 1.16 23.52 -6.85
CA ILE A 99 2.03 22.43 -6.40
C ILE A 99 2.16 22.51 -4.87
N PRO A 100 1.65 21.54 -4.10
CA PRO A 100 1.66 21.62 -2.63
C PRO A 100 3.06 21.78 -2.04
N LEU A 101 4.08 21.19 -2.68
CA LEU A 101 5.47 21.31 -2.23
C LEU A 101 6.03 22.74 -2.29
N PHE A 102 5.56 23.56 -3.23
CA PHE A 102 6.12 24.89 -3.49
C PHE A 102 5.22 26.05 -3.05
N SER A 103 3.93 25.79 -2.86
CA SER A 103 2.94 26.84 -2.58
C SER A 103 2.48 26.82 -1.13
N ASP A 104 1.73 25.79 -0.77
CA ASP A 104 1.21 25.58 0.58
C ASP A 104 1.02 24.07 0.84
N PRO A 105 1.81 23.47 1.74
CA PRO A 105 1.66 22.08 2.15
C PRO A 105 0.27 21.76 2.76
N SER A 106 -0.42 22.77 3.30
CA SER A 106 -1.76 22.60 3.88
C SER A 106 -2.83 22.38 2.80
N SER A 107 -2.62 22.89 1.59
CA SER A 107 -3.53 22.74 0.44
C SER A 107 -3.74 21.28 -0.01
N TYR A 108 -2.88 20.36 0.45
CA TYR A 108 -3.08 18.91 0.31
C TYR A 108 -4.34 18.41 1.03
N ALA A 109 -4.70 19.01 2.16
CA ALA A 109 -5.84 18.60 2.98
C ALA A 109 -7.18 19.15 2.46
N THR A 110 -7.16 20.21 1.65
CA THR A 110 -8.34 20.89 1.10
C THR A 110 -8.37 20.72 -0.42
N LEU A 111 -8.79 19.54 -0.88
CA LEU A 111 -8.95 19.28 -2.31
C LEU A 111 -10.28 19.86 -2.80
N SER A 112 -10.23 20.74 -3.80
CA SER A 112 -11.44 21.12 -4.53
C SER A 112 -12.04 19.88 -5.24
N PRO A 113 -13.36 19.84 -5.50
CA PRO A 113 -13.99 18.67 -6.15
C PRO A 113 -13.32 18.28 -7.46
N LEU A 114 -12.97 19.28 -8.29
CA LEU A 114 -12.26 19.07 -9.56
C LEU A 114 -10.86 18.47 -9.35
N ARG A 115 -10.11 19.00 -8.37
CA ARG A 115 -8.80 18.46 -8.01
C ARG A 115 -8.91 17.01 -7.54
N SER A 116 -9.93 16.67 -6.75
CA SER A 116 -10.17 15.30 -6.29
C SER A 116 -10.36 14.32 -7.46
N HIS A 117 -11.10 14.68 -8.49
CA HIS A 117 -11.30 13.82 -9.67
C HIS A 117 -10.00 13.57 -10.43
N VAL A 118 -9.24 14.63 -10.72
CA VAL A 118 -7.91 14.49 -11.35
C VAL A 118 -7.00 13.62 -10.48
N ARG A 119 -7.09 13.83 -9.16
CA ARG A 119 -6.28 13.13 -8.16
C ARG A 119 -6.58 11.64 -8.06
N HIS A 120 -7.84 11.22 -8.25
CA HIS A 120 -8.18 9.80 -8.26
C HIS A 120 -7.45 9.01 -9.36
N ILE A 121 -7.21 9.66 -10.51
CA ILE A 121 -6.50 9.04 -11.64
C ILE A 121 -4.98 9.25 -11.49
N SER A 122 -4.52 10.46 -11.18
CA SER A 122 -3.08 10.76 -11.03
C SER A 122 -2.45 9.97 -9.88
N ASN A 123 -3.21 9.66 -8.81
CA ASN A 123 -2.78 8.78 -7.72
C ASN A 123 -2.45 7.35 -8.17
N MET A 124 -2.86 6.92 -9.36
CA MET A 124 -2.45 5.64 -9.92
C MET A 124 -1.01 5.64 -10.43
N CYS A 125 -0.27 6.75 -10.36
CA CYS A 125 1.12 6.89 -10.82
C CYS A 125 2.08 5.80 -10.32
N TRP A 126 1.78 5.16 -9.19
CA TRP A 126 2.53 4.03 -8.65
C TRP A 126 2.60 2.82 -9.59
N ILE A 127 1.71 2.71 -10.59
CA ILE A 127 1.75 1.65 -11.62
C ILE A 127 2.78 1.93 -12.71
N LEU A 128 3.26 3.18 -12.86
CA LEU A 128 4.19 3.53 -13.93
C LEU A 128 5.52 2.79 -13.80
N PRO A 129 6.18 2.71 -12.62
CA PRO A 129 7.41 1.95 -12.47
C PRO A 129 7.28 0.45 -12.80
N PRO A 130 6.32 -0.33 -12.27
CA PRO A 130 6.20 -1.75 -12.63
C PRO A 130 5.84 -1.95 -14.11
N ILE A 131 4.98 -1.11 -14.72
CA ILE A 131 4.69 -1.19 -16.15
C ILE A 131 5.95 -0.91 -16.99
N ALA A 132 6.73 0.11 -16.62
CA ALA A 132 7.97 0.45 -17.30
C ALA A 132 8.96 -0.73 -17.31
N LEU A 133 9.11 -1.41 -16.17
CA LEU A 133 10.00 -2.57 -16.05
C LEU A 133 9.54 -3.79 -16.85
N LEU A 134 8.22 -3.99 -16.98
CA LEU A 134 7.64 -5.21 -17.57
C LEU A 134 7.34 -5.07 -19.06
N CYS A 135 6.81 -3.93 -19.49
CA CYS A 135 6.21 -3.74 -20.81
C CYS A 135 7.04 -2.89 -21.76
N VAL A 136 7.89 -1.98 -21.26
CA VAL A 136 8.59 -0.98 -22.09
C VAL A 136 9.96 -1.46 -22.54
N ARG A 137 10.19 -1.51 -23.86
CA ARG A 137 11.51 -1.87 -24.44
C ARG A 137 12.46 -0.67 -24.56
N HIS A 138 11.92 0.50 -24.93
CA HIS A 138 12.72 1.71 -25.15
C HIS A 138 13.28 2.25 -23.83
N ARG A 139 14.61 2.43 -23.76
CA ARG A 139 15.29 2.83 -22.51
C ARG A 139 14.84 4.20 -22.02
N GLY A 140 14.73 5.19 -22.91
CA GLY A 140 14.31 6.54 -22.55
C GLY A 140 12.89 6.59 -21.97
N LEU A 141 11.95 5.90 -22.62
CA LEU A 141 10.55 5.85 -22.15
C LEU A 141 10.45 5.11 -20.80
N ARG A 142 11.21 4.03 -20.64
CA ARG A 142 11.28 3.29 -19.37
C ARG A 142 11.77 4.20 -18.24
N THR A 143 12.86 4.92 -18.45
CA THR A 143 13.40 5.85 -17.46
C THR A 143 12.41 6.97 -17.16
N ALA A 144 11.80 7.58 -18.18
CA ALA A 144 10.80 8.62 -18.02
C ALA A 144 9.62 8.16 -17.16
N MET A 145 9.04 6.99 -17.44
CA MET A 145 7.92 6.45 -16.67
C MET A 145 8.29 6.15 -15.20
N VAL A 146 9.49 5.61 -14.97
CA VAL A 146 9.99 5.38 -13.60
C VAL A 146 10.16 6.71 -12.87
N LEU A 147 10.75 7.72 -13.52
CA LEU A 147 10.93 9.04 -12.95
C LEU A 147 9.58 9.70 -12.63
N VAL A 148 8.62 9.70 -13.55
CA VAL A 148 7.28 10.24 -13.29
C VAL A 148 6.64 9.53 -12.09
N GLY A 149 6.71 8.20 -12.03
CA GLY A 149 6.14 7.43 -10.92
C GLY A 149 6.71 7.76 -9.53
N PHE A 150 7.94 8.29 -9.45
CA PHE A 150 8.59 8.67 -8.18
C PHE A 150 8.56 10.17 -7.90
N VAL A 151 8.80 11.00 -8.92
CA VAL A 151 8.87 12.46 -8.78
C VAL A 151 7.48 13.04 -8.56
N PHE A 152 6.46 12.56 -9.29
CA PHE A 152 5.11 13.10 -9.16
C PHE A 152 4.60 13.03 -7.71
N PRO A 153 4.61 11.88 -7.01
CA PRO A 153 4.22 11.82 -5.61
C PRO A 153 4.97 12.75 -4.66
N ILE A 154 6.25 13.05 -4.92
CA ILE A 154 7.06 13.98 -4.11
C ILE A 154 6.53 15.41 -4.27
N VAL A 155 6.34 15.84 -5.52
CA VAL A 155 5.82 17.17 -5.90
C VAL A 155 4.49 17.47 -5.20
N VAL A 156 3.70 16.43 -4.98
CA VAL A 156 2.34 16.53 -4.43
C VAL A 156 2.22 16.04 -2.99
N ILE A 157 3.34 15.79 -2.30
CA ILE A 157 3.43 15.38 -0.88
C ILE A 157 2.61 14.10 -0.57
N ASP A 158 2.51 13.17 -1.53
CA ASP A 158 1.79 11.90 -1.35
C ASP A 158 2.75 10.76 -0.97
N ARG A 159 2.94 10.61 0.33
CA ARG A 159 3.81 9.60 0.95
C ARG A 159 3.38 8.17 0.60
N ASN A 160 2.07 7.91 0.51
CA ASN A 160 1.55 6.57 0.24
C ASN A 160 1.86 6.14 -1.20
N ARG A 161 1.82 7.06 -2.17
CA ARG A 161 2.13 6.71 -3.57
C ARG A 161 3.62 6.53 -3.82
N ILE A 162 4.48 7.25 -3.12
CA ILE A 162 5.94 7.00 -3.13
C ILE A 162 6.21 5.55 -2.71
N PHE A 163 5.66 5.13 -1.56
CA PHE A 163 5.88 3.78 -1.05
C PHE A 163 5.24 2.71 -1.93
N ALA A 164 4.04 2.94 -2.47
CA ALA A 164 3.41 2.00 -3.40
C ALA A 164 4.27 1.78 -4.65
N GLY A 165 4.81 2.86 -5.22
CA GLY A 165 5.70 2.80 -6.38
C GLY A 165 7.02 2.11 -6.06
N LEU A 166 7.63 2.43 -4.92
CA LEU A 166 8.90 1.84 -4.48
C LEU A 166 8.76 0.35 -4.19
N PHE A 167 7.73 -0.02 -3.42
CA PHE A 167 7.38 -1.42 -3.14
C PHE A 167 7.18 -2.19 -4.44
N SER A 168 6.34 -1.67 -5.34
CA SER A 168 6.03 -2.33 -6.61
C SER A 168 7.27 -2.51 -7.49
N PHE A 169 8.12 -1.48 -7.56
CA PHE A 169 9.38 -1.52 -8.28
C PHE A 169 10.32 -2.60 -7.72
N VAL A 170 10.52 -2.64 -6.39
CA VAL A 170 11.40 -3.61 -5.73
C VAL A 170 10.86 -5.03 -5.88
N VAL A 171 9.56 -5.26 -5.66
CA VAL A 171 8.95 -6.58 -5.81
C VAL A 171 9.08 -7.09 -7.24
N VAL A 172 8.79 -6.27 -8.25
CA VAL A 172 8.97 -6.66 -9.66
C VAL A 172 10.43 -6.98 -9.97
N LEU A 173 11.37 -6.17 -9.48
CA LEU A 173 12.80 -6.42 -9.65
C LEU A 173 13.23 -7.75 -9.03
N LEU A 174 12.74 -8.07 -7.83
CA LEU A 174 13.02 -9.32 -7.13
C LEU A 174 12.39 -10.53 -7.84
N LEU A 175 11.15 -10.43 -8.31
CA LEU A 175 10.45 -11.49 -9.05
C LEU A 175 11.07 -11.78 -10.42
N ARG A 176 11.77 -10.80 -11.03
CA ARG A 176 12.48 -10.96 -12.30
C ARG A 176 13.98 -11.24 -12.16
N ARG A 177 14.51 -11.24 -10.95
CA ARG A 177 15.92 -11.45 -10.70
C ARG A 177 16.33 -12.89 -11.00
N ASP A 178 17.55 -13.05 -11.52
CA ASP A 178 18.19 -14.35 -11.62
C ASP A 178 18.55 -14.88 -10.21
N PRO A 179 18.03 -16.04 -9.77
CA PRO A 179 18.34 -16.59 -8.46
C PRO A 179 19.83 -16.93 -8.27
N ALA A 180 20.59 -17.14 -9.35
CA ALA A 180 22.02 -17.43 -9.27
C ALA A 180 22.87 -16.19 -8.94
N ARG A 181 22.35 -14.97 -9.16
CA ARG A 181 23.04 -13.72 -8.82
C ARG A 181 22.81 -13.38 -7.36
N GLN A 182 23.70 -12.66 -6.70
CA GLN A 182 23.47 -12.20 -5.31
C GLN A 182 22.32 -11.19 -5.21
N LEU A 183 21.69 -11.09 -4.02
CA LEU A 183 20.66 -10.09 -3.74
C LEU A 183 21.30 -8.72 -3.81
N PRO A 184 20.73 -7.73 -4.52
CA PRO A 184 21.27 -6.38 -4.55
C PRO A 184 20.92 -5.62 -3.26
N TRP A 185 21.24 -6.20 -2.11
CA TRP A 185 20.86 -5.71 -0.78
C TRP A 185 21.36 -4.29 -0.55
N LYS A 186 22.53 -3.92 -1.06
CA LYS A 186 23.06 -2.55 -0.99
C LYS A 186 22.13 -1.53 -1.67
N ARG A 187 21.60 -1.88 -2.85
CA ARG A 187 20.67 -1.01 -3.60
C ARG A 187 19.31 -0.96 -2.93
N ILE A 188 18.81 -2.09 -2.45
CA ILE A 188 17.55 -2.15 -1.71
C ILE A 188 17.66 -1.32 -0.43
N ALA A 189 18.73 -1.49 0.35
CA ALA A 189 19.01 -0.71 1.54
C ALA A 189 19.10 0.79 1.24
N LEU A 190 19.85 1.18 0.20
CA LEU A 190 19.93 2.58 -0.23
C LEU A 190 18.54 3.15 -0.60
N LEU A 191 17.73 2.39 -1.34
CA LEU A 191 16.38 2.79 -1.72
C LEU A 191 15.46 2.92 -0.50
N VAL A 192 15.54 2.00 0.46
CA VAL A 192 14.78 2.06 1.71
C VAL A 192 15.20 3.26 2.55
N MET A 193 16.51 3.50 2.68
CA MET A 193 17.04 4.66 3.40
C MET A 193 16.64 5.98 2.74
N ALA A 194 16.75 6.09 1.41
CA ALA A 194 16.33 7.27 0.67
C ALA A 194 14.80 7.49 0.78
N GLY A 195 14.00 6.43 0.66
CA GLY A 195 12.56 6.49 0.84
C GLY A 195 12.16 6.91 2.27
N GLY A 196 12.84 6.37 3.28
CA GLY A 196 12.68 6.74 4.68
C GLY A 196 13.07 8.20 4.95
N ALA A 197 14.18 8.66 4.40
CA ALA A 197 14.61 10.06 4.52
C ALA A 197 13.61 11.03 3.88
N VAL A 198 13.18 10.76 2.64
CA VAL A 198 12.13 11.56 1.97
C VAL A 198 10.84 11.54 2.78
N PHE A 199 10.45 10.38 3.32
CA PHE A 199 9.27 10.27 4.17
C PHE A 199 9.37 11.12 5.44
N SER A 200 10.49 11.06 6.15
CA SER A 200 10.72 11.86 7.37
C SER A 200 10.70 13.36 7.06
N VAL A 201 11.35 13.79 5.98
CA VAL A 201 11.36 15.19 5.55
C VAL A 201 9.96 15.66 5.19
N LEU A 202 9.22 14.90 4.37
CA LEU A 202 7.84 15.25 4.03
C LEU A 202 6.91 15.22 5.26
N GLY A 203 7.17 14.33 6.23
CA GLY A 203 6.46 14.29 7.51
C GLY A 203 6.69 15.56 8.33
N ALA A 204 7.95 15.96 8.51
CA ALA A 204 8.30 17.17 9.24
C ALA A 204 7.75 18.44 8.56
N LEU A 205 7.86 18.54 7.23
CA LEU A 205 7.33 19.68 6.46
C LEU A 205 5.81 19.81 6.57
N ARG A 206 5.09 18.69 6.61
CA ARG A 206 3.63 18.68 6.67
C ARG A 206 3.07 18.87 8.08
N SER A 207 3.71 18.27 9.08
CA SER A 207 3.12 18.10 10.41
C SER A 207 3.86 18.86 11.51
N GLY A 208 4.94 19.57 11.20
CA GLY A 208 5.64 20.45 12.13
C GLY A 208 6.48 19.70 13.18
N SER A 209 6.65 20.31 14.35
CA SER A 209 7.43 19.74 15.45
C SER A 209 6.63 18.67 16.21
N LEU A 210 7.30 17.59 16.61
CA LEU A 210 6.73 16.54 17.47
C LEU A 210 6.70 16.91 18.96
N ALA A 211 7.30 18.06 19.34
CA ALA A 211 7.44 18.47 20.73
C ALA A 211 6.10 18.68 21.46
N THR A 212 5.01 18.91 20.72
CA THR A 212 3.66 19.16 21.27
C THR A 212 2.77 17.93 21.30
N VAL A 213 3.27 16.76 20.84
CA VAL A 213 2.48 15.52 20.83
C VAL A 213 2.50 14.88 22.22
N ALA A 214 1.39 15.01 22.94
CA ALA A 214 1.21 14.45 24.27
C ALA A 214 0.78 12.96 24.21
N LEU A 215 1.70 12.09 23.81
CA LEU A 215 1.56 10.63 23.94
C LEU A 215 2.55 10.09 24.98
N PRO A 216 2.28 8.95 25.63
CA PRO A 216 3.16 8.34 26.62
C PRO A 216 4.37 7.71 25.94
N PHE A 217 5.23 8.50 25.32
CA PHE A 217 6.43 8.03 24.64
C PHE A 217 7.47 7.56 25.65
N SER A 218 8.11 6.42 25.37
CA SER A 218 9.18 5.86 26.20
C SER A 218 10.46 6.71 26.15
N ALA A 219 11.36 6.48 27.10
CA ALA A 219 12.71 7.07 27.08
C ALA A 219 13.47 6.75 25.77
N PHE A 220 13.29 5.53 25.23
CA PHE A 220 13.88 5.13 23.96
C PHE A 220 13.41 6.04 22.82
N TYR A 221 12.11 6.28 22.68
CA TYR A 221 11.57 7.14 21.63
C TYR A 221 12.08 8.58 21.76
N ARG A 222 12.07 9.13 22.98
CA ARG A 222 12.50 10.51 23.24
C ARG A 222 13.98 10.74 22.95
N ALA A 223 14.82 9.71 23.11
CA ALA A 223 16.25 9.78 22.81
C ALA A 223 16.58 9.76 21.30
N MET A 224 15.62 9.42 20.43
CA MET A 224 15.86 9.34 18.99
C MET A 224 15.88 10.72 18.32
N PRO A 225 16.66 10.91 17.23
CA PRO A 225 16.58 12.12 16.42
C PRO A 225 15.17 12.35 15.86
N GLN A 226 14.77 13.62 15.65
CA GLN A 226 13.42 14.00 15.21
C GLN A 226 12.96 13.25 13.95
N GLY A 227 13.85 13.05 12.97
CA GLY A 227 13.51 12.30 11.75
C GLY A 227 13.17 10.83 12.00
N VAL A 228 13.81 10.22 13.02
CA VAL A 228 13.55 8.83 13.46
C VAL A 228 12.28 8.78 14.31
N GLN A 229 12.04 9.77 15.16
CA GLN A 229 10.78 9.89 15.92
C GLN A 229 9.57 9.91 14.98
N TRP A 230 9.63 10.65 13.87
CA TRP A 230 8.57 10.64 12.85
C TRP A 230 8.33 9.26 12.23
N LEU A 231 9.39 8.50 11.94
CA LEU A 231 9.27 7.14 11.42
C LEU A 231 8.65 6.20 12.46
N LEU A 232 9.16 6.24 13.70
CA LEU A 232 8.66 5.41 14.79
C LEU A 232 7.20 5.72 15.09
N LEU A 233 6.82 7.00 15.16
CA LEU A 233 5.44 7.43 15.38
C LEU A 233 4.53 6.89 14.28
N TYR A 234 4.92 7.05 13.01
CA TYR A 234 4.09 6.58 11.91
C TYR A 234 3.94 5.06 11.89
N ILE A 235 5.01 4.34 12.25
CA ILE A 235 5.01 2.89 12.32
C ILE A 235 4.18 2.36 13.51
N SER A 236 4.05 3.13 14.58
CA SER A 236 3.51 2.63 15.84
C SER A 236 2.16 3.23 16.26
N ALA A 237 1.79 4.38 15.70
CA ALA A 237 0.54 5.06 16.03
C ALA A 237 -0.71 4.21 15.72
N GLY A 238 -0.68 3.43 14.63
CA GLY A 238 -1.78 2.55 14.24
C GLY A 238 -2.09 1.50 15.32
N PRO A 239 -1.15 0.60 15.69
CA PRO A 239 -1.39 -0.37 16.76
C PRO A 239 -1.63 0.28 18.13
N TYR A 240 -0.99 1.41 18.43
CA TYR A 240 -1.25 2.17 19.66
C TYR A 240 -2.72 2.57 19.74
N ASN A 241 -3.23 3.27 18.72
CA ASN A 241 -4.62 3.72 18.66
C ASN A 241 -5.59 2.55 18.67
N PHE A 242 -5.25 1.45 17.98
CA PHE A 242 -6.03 0.21 18.02
C PHE A 242 -6.15 -0.34 19.45
N GLY A 243 -5.04 -0.44 20.18
CA GLY A 243 -5.04 -0.88 21.59
C GLY A 243 -5.83 0.05 22.50
N ALA A 244 -5.68 1.37 22.30
CA ALA A 244 -6.38 2.38 23.08
C ALA A 244 -7.91 2.30 22.91
N ILE A 245 -8.40 2.24 21.66
CA ILE A 245 -9.84 2.13 21.37
C ILE A 245 -10.42 0.81 21.86
N LEU A 246 -9.68 -0.30 21.68
CA LEU A 246 -10.13 -1.60 22.19
C LEU A 246 -10.27 -1.57 23.71
N ALA A 247 -9.28 -1.03 24.43
CA ALA A 247 -9.30 -0.94 25.88
C ALA A 247 -10.42 -0.03 26.41
N LYS A 248 -10.77 1.02 25.66
CA LYS A 248 -11.87 1.94 25.99
C LYS A 248 -13.25 1.40 25.62
N GLY A 249 -13.34 0.25 24.93
CA GLY A 249 -14.61 -0.36 24.52
C GLY A 249 -15.45 0.54 23.60
N TYR A 250 -14.82 1.47 22.88
CA TYR A 250 -15.54 2.43 22.06
C TYR A 250 -16.07 1.78 20.78
N VAL A 251 -17.38 1.96 20.51
CA VAL A 251 -18.04 1.44 19.30
C VAL A 251 -18.85 2.53 18.61
N ASN A 252 -18.52 2.80 17.35
CA ASN A 252 -19.23 3.68 16.42
C ASN A 252 -18.97 3.27 14.96
N ALA A 253 -20.03 2.87 14.24
CA ALA A 253 -19.94 2.43 12.85
C ALA A 253 -19.82 3.55 11.81
N SER A 254 -20.04 4.82 12.19
CA SER A 254 -20.03 5.95 11.26
C SER A 254 -18.71 6.06 10.49
N PHE A 255 -17.57 5.78 11.14
CA PHE A 255 -16.26 5.79 10.48
C PHE A 255 -16.16 4.74 9.37
N LEU A 256 -16.63 3.52 9.64
CA LEU A 256 -16.62 2.44 8.66
C LEU A 256 -17.58 2.74 7.49
N ILE A 257 -18.77 3.28 7.76
CA ILE A 257 -19.73 3.67 6.73
C ILE A 257 -19.11 4.71 5.80
N ASN A 258 -18.42 5.73 6.36
CA ASN A 258 -17.79 6.75 5.54
C ASN A 258 -16.63 6.23 4.67
N GLN A 259 -16.00 5.15 5.11
CA GLN A 259 -14.94 4.49 4.35
C GLN A 259 -15.48 3.57 3.23
N LEU A 260 -16.60 2.87 3.48
CA LEU A 260 -17.17 1.88 2.56
C LEU A 260 -18.20 2.45 1.58
N VAL A 261 -18.96 3.47 1.98
CA VAL A 261 -20.03 4.05 1.18
C VAL A 261 -19.47 5.24 0.39
N PRO A 262 -19.54 5.24 -0.95
CA PRO A 262 -19.03 6.35 -1.73
C PRO A 262 -19.88 7.59 -1.48
N LEU A 263 -19.26 8.78 -1.54
CA LEU A 263 -19.93 10.09 -1.37
C LEU A 263 -20.55 10.37 0.01
N SER A 264 -20.29 9.52 1.01
CA SER A 264 -20.77 9.66 2.39
C SER A 264 -20.13 10.81 3.17
N GLY A 265 -18.98 11.32 2.70
CA GLY A 265 -18.24 12.43 3.31
C GLY A 265 -16.94 11.98 3.99
N SER A 266 -16.18 12.94 4.51
CA SER A 266 -14.99 12.66 5.35
C SER A 266 -15.36 12.86 6.81
N ILE A 267 -15.05 11.88 7.66
CA ILE A 267 -15.03 12.13 9.10
C ILE A 267 -13.66 12.73 9.43
N ALA A 268 -13.63 14.03 9.67
CA ALA A 268 -12.53 14.64 10.40
C ALA A 268 -12.52 14.00 11.80
N THR A 269 -11.41 13.39 12.22
CA THR A 269 -11.30 12.83 13.58
C THR A 269 -11.21 13.93 14.63
N ALA A 270 -10.69 15.11 14.26
CA ALA A 270 -10.70 16.30 15.11
C ALA A 270 -12.14 16.82 15.26
N GLY A 271 -12.58 17.02 16.51
CA GLY A 271 -13.96 17.42 16.82
C GLY A 271 -14.97 16.27 16.85
N THR A 272 -14.53 15.00 16.80
CA THR A 272 -15.40 13.83 17.00
C THR A 272 -15.41 13.37 18.45
N SER A 273 -16.39 12.55 18.80
CA SER A 273 -16.47 11.85 20.08
C SER A 273 -15.54 10.62 20.18
N ILE A 274 -14.61 10.43 19.24
CA ILE A 274 -13.67 9.30 19.27
C ILE A 274 -12.64 9.58 20.38
N PRO A 275 -12.51 8.70 21.39
CA PRO A 275 -11.65 8.94 22.54
C PRO A 275 -10.18 8.58 22.23
N LEU A 276 -9.54 9.32 21.31
CA LEU A 276 -8.11 9.23 21.04
C LEU A 276 -7.32 9.95 22.15
N ASP A 277 -6.19 9.38 22.57
CA ASP A 277 -5.31 10.04 23.56
C ASP A 277 -4.66 11.31 23.00
N ALA A 278 -4.37 11.30 21.69
CA ALA A 278 -3.87 12.44 20.94
C ALA A 278 -4.70 12.62 19.66
N PRO A 279 -5.76 13.46 19.66
CA PRO A 279 -6.65 13.64 18.50
C PRO A 279 -5.96 14.12 17.22
N ASN A 280 -4.80 14.78 17.35
CA ASN A 280 -3.95 15.21 16.26
C ASN A 280 -3.14 14.06 15.62
N ILE A 281 -3.02 12.91 16.29
CA ILE A 281 -2.39 11.69 15.77
C ILE A 281 -3.48 10.65 15.47
N ASN A 282 -4.18 10.88 14.36
CA ASN A 282 -5.33 10.08 13.93
C ASN A 282 -4.97 8.92 12.98
N VAL A 283 -3.74 8.41 13.08
CA VAL A 283 -3.26 7.31 12.26
C VAL A 283 -3.84 5.99 12.79
N GLY A 284 -4.53 5.24 11.94
CA GLY A 284 -5.15 3.96 12.30
C GLY A 284 -4.64 2.82 11.44
N THR A 285 -4.70 1.60 11.98
CA THR A 285 -4.54 0.39 11.16
C THR A 285 -5.67 0.28 10.14
N GLU A 286 -5.50 -0.55 9.11
CA GLU A 286 -6.57 -0.94 8.17
C GLU A 286 -7.82 -1.49 8.89
N PHE A 287 -7.63 -2.05 10.08
CA PHE A 287 -8.67 -2.73 10.85
C PHE A 287 -9.32 -1.81 11.90
N PHE A 288 -8.75 -0.62 12.12
CA PHE A 288 -9.25 0.37 13.07
C PHE A 288 -10.72 0.80 12.82
N PRO A 289 -11.17 1.04 11.57
CA PRO A 289 -12.58 1.30 11.28
C PRO A 289 -13.53 0.18 11.73
N PHE A 290 -13.09 -1.07 11.54
CA PHE A 290 -13.87 -2.27 11.87
C PHE A 290 -13.86 -2.55 13.36
N LEU A 291 -12.75 -2.26 14.05
CA LEU A 291 -12.67 -2.24 15.51
C LEU A 291 -13.69 -1.26 16.08
N MET A 292 -13.73 -0.03 15.57
CA MET A 292 -14.71 0.95 16.02
C MET A 292 -16.13 0.52 15.66
N ALA A 293 -16.38 -0.15 14.53
CA ALA A 293 -17.74 -0.56 14.18
C ALA A 293 -18.28 -1.74 15.02
N TRP A 294 -17.45 -2.76 15.28
CA TRP A 294 -17.90 -4.04 15.82
C TRP A 294 -16.96 -4.66 16.88
N GLY A 295 -16.04 -3.89 17.42
CA GLY A 295 -15.04 -4.37 18.37
C GLY A 295 -14.02 -5.33 17.76
N ALA A 296 -13.33 -6.10 18.61
CA ALA A 296 -12.29 -7.03 18.19
C ALA A 296 -12.74 -8.04 17.11
N PRO A 297 -13.97 -8.60 17.14
CA PRO A 297 -14.45 -9.48 16.07
C PRO A 297 -14.46 -8.81 14.70
N GLY A 298 -14.89 -7.54 14.61
CA GLY A 298 -14.88 -6.78 13.36
C GLY A 298 -13.48 -6.62 12.78
N ALA A 299 -12.52 -6.26 13.63
CA ALA A 299 -11.12 -6.14 13.24
C ALA A 299 -10.54 -7.47 12.74
N LEU A 300 -10.86 -8.59 13.40
CA LEU A 300 -10.42 -9.93 12.99
C LEU A 300 -10.99 -10.31 11.63
N VAL A 301 -12.29 -10.07 11.40
CA VAL A 301 -12.95 -10.31 10.10
C VAL A 301 -12.28 -9.48 9.01
N ALA A 302 -11.98 -8.21 9.26
CA ALA A 302 -11.30 -7.36 8.28
C ALA A 302 -9.88 -7.86 7.95
N LEU A 303 -9.13 -8.32 8.95
CA LEU A 303 -7.81 -8.92 8.74
C LEU A 303 -7.90 -10.19 7.90
N LEU A 304 -8.83 -11.08 8.22
CA LEU A 304 -9.04 -12.31 7.45
C LEU A 304 -9.52 -12.01 6.04
N ALA A 305 -10.38 -11.00 5.84
CA ALA A 305 -10.82 -10.56 4.52
C ALA A 305 -9.65 -10.00 3.69
N LEU A 306 -8.77 -9.20 4.29
CA LEU A 306 -7.57 -8.70 3.62
C LEU A 306 -6.63 -9.85 3.22
N TYR A 307 -6.43 -10.82 4.12
CA TYR A 307 -5.65 -12.00 3.83
C TYR A 307 -6.29 -12.88 2.74
N ALA A 308 -7.61 -13.05 2.76
CA ALA A 308 -8.34 -13.75 1.71
C ALA A 308 -8.19 -13.06 0.35
N ALA A 309 -8.24 -11.72 0.30
CA ALA A 309 -7.97 -10.95 -0.90
C ALA A 309 -6.53 -11.17 -1.40
N LEU A 310 -5.55 -11.26 -0.50
CA LEU A 310 -4.17 -11.58 -0.84
C LEU A 310 -4.06 -12.98 -1.45
N LEU A 311 -4.64 -14.01 -0.81
CA LEU A 311 -4.69 -15.37 -1.34
C LEU A 311 -5.36 -15.43 -2.71
N TRP A 312 -6.50 -14.75 -2.87
CA TRP A 312 -7.21 -14.63 -4.14
C TRP A 312 -6.31 -14.03 -5.23
N SER A 313 -5.61 -12.93 -4.92
CA SER A 313 -4.70 -12.29 -5.87
C SER A 313 -3.54 -13.21 -6.30
N VAL A 314 -3.00 -14.00 -5.36
CA VAL A 314 -1.94 -14.99 -5.64
C VAL A 314 -2.48 -16.15 -6.47
N ARG A 315 -3.70 -16.62 -6.21
CA ARG A 315 -4.35 -17.65 -7.04
C ARG A 315 -4.58 -17.17 -8.47
N ARG A 316 -5.03 -15.92 -8.66
CA ARG A 316 -5.15 -15.29 -9.98
C ARG A 316 -3.81 -15.22 -10.70
N LEU A 317 -2.76 -14.87 -9.96
CA LEU A 317 -1.40 -14.79 -10.48
C LEU A 317 -0.84 -16.16 -10.90
N ASN A 318 -1.17 -17.23 -10.16
CA ASN A 318 -0.83 -18.61 -10.53
C ASN A 318 -1.63 -19.11 -11.74
N ALA A 319 -2.91 -18.72 -11.87
CA ALA A 319 -3.74 -19.10 -13.01
C ALA A 319 -3.26 -18.45 -14.32
N SER A 320 -2.81 -17.19 -14.25
CA SER A 320 -2.23 -16.49 -15.39
C SER A 320 -1.31 -15.37 -14.92
N LEU A 321 -0.08 -15.35 -15.43
CA LEU A 321 0.87 -14.25 -15.28
C LEU A 321 0.54 -13.11 -16.25
N SER A 322 -0.70 -12.63 -16.19
CA SER A 322 -1.15 -11.41 -16.86
C SER A 322 -0.59 -10.18 -16.15
N ILE A 323 -0.27 -9.13 -16.90
CA ILE A 323 0.17 -7.86 -16.29
C ILE A 323 -0.89 -7.29 -15.33
N PHE A 324 -2.18 -7.49 -15.63
CA PHE A 324 -3.26 -7.01 -14.78
C PHE A 324 -3.34 -7.79 -13.46
N HIS A 325 -3.09 -9.10 -13.47
CA HIS A 325 -2.98 -9.89 -12.23
C HIS A 325 -1.77 -9.49 -11.40
N VAL A 326 -0.65 -9.17 -12.05
CA VAL A 326 0.53 -8.61 -11.37
C VAL A 326 0.17 -7.30 -10.68
N LEU A 327 -0.51 -6.37 -11.36
CA LEU A 327 -0.91 -5.08 -10.78
C LEU A 327 -1.90 -5.25 -9.60
N ILE A 328 -2.88 -6.16 -9.73
CA ILE A 328 -3.81 -6.49 -8.63
C ILE A 328 -3.04 -7.05 -7.43
N PHE A 329 -2.15 -8.02 -7.66
CA PHE A 329 -1.31 -8.59 -6.60
C PHE A 329 -0.44 -7.53 -5.93
N LEU A 330 0.25 -6.69 -6.68
CA LEU A 330 1.09 -5.61 -6.13
C LEU A 330 0.28 -4.64 -5.29
N ARG A 331 -0.93 -4.28 -5.72
CA ARG A 331 -1.81 -3.38 -4.97
C ARG A 331 -2.25 -3.99 -3.64
N ILE A 332 -2.70 -5.24 -3.64
CA ILE A 332 -3.18 -5.92 -2.43
C ILE A 332 -2.00 -6.21 -1.49
N ALA A 333 -0.88 -6.70 -2.00
CA ALA A 333 0.33 -6.95 -1.22
C ALA A 333 0.87 -5.66 -0.56
N TYR A 334 0.81 -4.52 -1.27
CA TYR A 334 1.13 -3.22 -0.69
C TYR A 334 0.15 -2.81 0.41
N ALA A 335 -1.15 -3.05 0.22
CA ALA A 335 -2.15 -2.78 1.25
C ALA A 335 -1.94 -3.65 2.49
N CYS A 336 -1.56 -4.91 2.33
CA CYS A 336 -1.13 -5.77 3.44
C CYS A 336 0.10 -5.20 4.16
N LEU A 337 1.11 -4.76 3.41
CA LEU A 337 2.34 -4.19 3.97
C LEU A 337 2.05 -2.95 4.81
N MET A 338 1.14 -2.11 4.34
CA MET A 338 0.77 -0.85 4.98
C MET A 338 -0.38 -0.98 5.98
N SER A 339 -0.96 -2.16 6.14
CA SER A 339 -2.11 -2.40 7.02
C SER A 339 -1.92 -1.99 8.49
N PRO A 340 -0.70 -1.99 9.08
CA PRO A 340 -0.52 -1.46 10.42
C PRO A 340 -0.58 0.08 10.49
N PHE A 341 -0.43 0.78 9.36
CA PHE A 341 -0.19 2.23 9.34
C PHE A 341 -1.30 3.05 8.69
N ALA A 342 -1.97 2.52 7.68
CA ALA A 342 -2.95 3.31 6.92
C ALA A 342 -4.04 2.44 6.31
N PRO A 343 -5.33 2.82 6.45
CA PRO A 343 -6.42 2.19 5.72
C PRO A 343 -6.34 2.56 4.25
N GLN A 344 -6.28 1.53 3.40
CA GLN A 344 -6.16 1.65 1.95
C GLN A 344 -6.83 0.48 1.20
N ALA A 345 -6.98 -0.69 1.82
CA ALA A 345 -7.53 -1.89 1.20
C ALA A 345 -9.05 -1.78 1.04
N PHE A 346 -9.75 -1.41 2.11
CA PHE A 346 -11.21 -1.31 2.12
C PHE A 346 -11.66 0.08 1.72
N THR A 347 -11.29 0.50 0.50
CA THR A 347 -11.67 1.81 -0.04
C THR A 347 -12.18 1.67 -1.46
N TRP A 348 -13.08 2.56 -1.87
CA TRP A 348 -13.59 2.59 -3.25
C TRP A 348 -12.49 2.74 -4.30
N THR A 349 -11.45 3.53 -4.03
CA THR A 349 -10.33 3.68 -4.95
C THR A 349 -9.60 2.37 -5.20
N ASN A 350 -9.49 1.51 -4.17
CA ASN A 350 -8.88 0.20 -4.29
C ASN A 350 -9.77 -0.78 -5.09
N PHE A 351 -11.05 -0.83 -4.75
CA PHE A 351 -12.01 -1.66 -5.48
C PHE A 351 -12.15 -1.25 -6.95
N ALA A 352 -12.22 0.06 -7.22
CA ALA A 352 -12.25 0.60 -8.57
C ALA A 352 -10.98 0.25 -9.36
N PHE A 353 -9.80 0.32 -8.74
CA PHE A 353 -8.54 -0.09 -9.40
C PHE A 353 -8.52 -1.58 -9.75
N ILE A 354 -8.97 -2.45 -8.83
CA ILE A 354 -9.06 -3.89 -9.08
C ILE A 354 -10.08 -4.16 -10.20
N GLY A 355 -11.25 -3.53 -10.14
CA GLY A 355 -12.29 -3.62 -11.18
C GLY A 355 -11.79 -3.15 -12.54
N LEU A 356 -11.08 -2.03 -12.60
CA LEU A 356 -10.43 -1.53 -13.82
C LEU A 356 -9.43 -2.56 -14.38
N CYS A 357 -8.58 -3.14 -13.54
CA CYS A 357 -7.62 -4.15 -13.98
C CYS A 357 -8.32 -5.41 -14.53
N LEU A 358 -9.41 -5.85 -13.90
CA LEU A 358 -10.20 -6.99 -14.37
C LEU A 358 -10.91 -6.68 -15.70
N GLY A 359 -11.51 -5.49 -15.81
CA GLY A 359 -12.16 -5.02 -17.03
C GLY A 359 -11.18 -4.92 -18.20
N LEU A 360 -10.02 -4.29 -17.98
CA LEU A 360 -8.97 -4.21 -19.00
C LEU A 360 -8.42 -5.59 -19.37
N HIS A 361 -8.28 -6.51 -18.40
CA HIS A 361 -7.91 -7.89 -18.70
C HIS A 361 -8.94 -8.58 -19.60
N ALA A 362 -10.24 -8.43 -19.33
CA ALA A 362 -11.30 -8.97 -20.18
C ALA A 362 -11.26 -8.37 -21.60
N CYS A 363 -11.01 -7.06 -21.73
CA CYS A 363 -10.86 -6.40 -23.03
C CYS A 363 -9.69 -6.95 -23.86
N THR A 364 -8.70 -7.63 -23.26
CA THR A 364 -7.62 -8.28 -24.03
C THR A 364 -8.13 -9.39 -24.96
N LEU A 365 -9.30 -9.97 -24.66
CA LEU A 365 -9.94 -10.99 -25.49
C LEU A 365 -10.48 -10.40 -26.80
N LEU A 366 -10.88 -9.11 -26.79
CA LEU A 366 -11.44 -8.40 -27.94
C LEU A 366 -10.37 -7.90 -28.93
N LEU A 367 -9.11 -7.79 -28.50
CA LEU A 367 -8.03 -7.36 -29.38
C LEU A 367 -7.57 -8.52 -30.28
N PRO A 368 -7.03 -8.30 -31.49
CA PRO A 368 -6.50 -9.36 -32.37
C PRO A 368 -5.17 -9.95 -31.86
N ASN A 369 -4.91 -11.26 -32.08
CA ASN A 369 -3.67 -11.94 -31.62
C ASN A 369 -2.80 -12.16 -32.84
N ARG A 370 -1.89 -11.22 -33.09
CA ARG A 370 -0.96 -11.33 -34.22
C ARG A 370 0.04 -12.50 -34.08
N ARG A 371 0.03 -13.22 -32.95
CA ARG A 371 0.85 -14.42 -32.71
C ARG A 371 0.04 -15.72 -32.66
N ALA A 372 -1.28 -15.67 -32.80
CA ALA A 372 -2.03 -16.89 -33.06
C ALA A 372 -1.76 -17.26 -34.51
N LEU A 373 -1.18 -18.44 -34.75
CA LEU A 373 -1.16 -19.02 -36.10
C LEU A 373 -2.62 -19.03 -36.61
N PRO A 374 -2.86 -18.72 -37.89
CA PRO A 374 -4.17 -18.94 -38.47
C PRO A 374 -4.52 -20.41 -38.24
N VAL A 375 -5.62 -20.68 -37.54
CA VAL A 375 -6.22 -22.01 -37.61
C VAL A 375 -6.62 -22.14 -39.08
N ALA A 376 -5.90 -22.99 -39.81
CA ALA A 376 -6.30 -23.36 -41.15
C ALA A 376 -7.71 -23.95 -41.03
N SER A 377 -8.70 -23.22 -41.57
CA SER A 377 -10.03 -23.75 -41.79
C SER A 377 -9.91 -24.89 -42.79
N ALA A 378 -10.07 -26.12 -42.32
CA ALA A 378 -10.27 -27.30 -43.16
C ALA A 378 -11.71 -27.32 -43.67
#